data_AF-A0A436RTM0-F1
#
_entry.id   AF-A0A436RTM0-F1
#
_cell.length_a   1.000
_cell.length_b   1.000
_cell.length_c   1.000
_cell.angle_alpha   90.00
_cell.angle_beta   90.00
_cell.angle_gamma   90.00
#
_symmetry.space_group_name_H-M   'P 1'
#
loop_
_entity.id
_entity.type
_entity.pdbx_description
1 polymer ?
#
loop_
_entity_poly.entity_id
_entity_poly.type
_entity_poly.pdbx_seq_one_letter_code
_entity_poly.pdbx_strand_id
1 'polypeptide(L)' 'MSMTTDLKQPAADAAWQDDVRAGVRHVRDLAPLPLSPAERAAAQEAAAAHKVRVPKPYLDLIDWNDPDDPIRAQVI' A
#
# COMPACT_ATOMS: atom_id res chain seq x y z
N MET A 1 -9.12 -27.53 36.44
CA MET A 1 -8.59 -26.19 36.19
C MET A 1 -8.66 -25.93 34.69
N SER A 2 -9.74 -25.30 34.23
CA SER A 2 -9.91 -25.00 32.81
C SER A 2 -9.16 -23.72 32.48
N MET A 3 -8.10 -23.82 31.67
CA MET A 3 -7.44 -22.66 31.07
C MET A 3 -8.30 -22.18 29.89
N THR A 4 -9.13 -21.16 30.13
CA THR A 4 -9.70 -20.37 29.04
C THR A 4 -8.56 -19.56 28.45
N THR A 5 -7.97 -20.04 27.34
CA THR A 5 -7.06 -19.24 26.54
C THR A 5 -7.87 -18.08 25.96
N ASP A 6 -7.74 -16.90 26.55
CA ASP A 6 -8.27 -15.67 25.98
C ASP A 6 -7.46 -15.36 24.72
N LEU A 7 -8.04 -15.67 23.54
CA LEU A 7 -7.40 -15.55 22.23
C LEU A 7 -7.20 -14.09 21.77
N LYS A 8 -7.52 -13.11 22.63
CA LYS A 8 -7.48 -11.70 22.28
C LYS A 8 -6.18 -11.07 22.76
N GLN A 9 -5.10 -11.36 22.05
CA GLN A 9 -3.81 -10.70 22.28
C GLN A 9 -3.81 -9.34 21.55
N PRO A 10 -3.91 -8.17 22.23
CA PRO A 10 -4.42 -6.95 21.57
C PRO A 10 -3.38 -6.03 20.90
N ALA A 11 -2.08 -6.35 20.93
CA ALA A 11 -1.03 -5.35 20.61
C ALA A 11 -0.16 -5.67 19.39
N ALA A 12 0.12 -6.94 19.09
CA ALA A 12 0.90 -7.30 17.89
C ALA A 12 0.04 -7.32 16.61
N ASP A 13 -1.27 -7.54 16.75
CA ASP A 13 -2.22 -7.69 15.65
C ASP A 13 -2.63 -6.36 14.98
N ALA A 14 -2.24 -5.19 15.50
CA ALA A 14 -2.65 -3.90 14.92
C ALA A 14 -1.65 -3.33 13.90
N ALA A 15 -0.40 -3.78 13.89
CA ALA A 15 0.66 -3.22 13.06
C ALA A 15 0.30 -3.26 11.56
N TRP A 16 -0.27 -4.37 11.09
CA TRP A 16 -0.68 -4.50 9.69
C TRP A 16 -1.81 -3.52 9.31
N GLN A 17 -2.65 -3.12 10.27
CA GLN A 17 -3.72 -2.15 10.00
C GLN A 17 -3.13 -0.75 9.80
N ASP A 18 -2.10 -0.41 10.58
CA ASP A 18 -1.40 0.86 10.45
C ASP A 18 -0.62 0.92 9.13
N ASP A 19 0.01 -0.17 8.71
CA ASP A 19 0.63 -0.31 7.39
C ASP A 19 -0.36 -0.08 6.25
N VAL A 20 -1.58 -0.61 6.38
CA VAL A 20 -2.67 -0.38 5.43
C VAL A 20 -3.14 1.08 5.45
N ARG A 21 -3.20 1.73 6.62
CA ARG A 21 -3.61 3.14 6.75
C ARG A 21 -2.57 4.12 6.22
N ALA A 22 -1.29 3.78 6.39
CA ALA A 22 -0.14 4.57 5.97
C ALA A 22 0.23 4.38 4.48
N GLY A 23 -0.27 3.32 3.84
CA GLY A 23 -0.12 3.10 2.40
C GLY A 23 -1.14 3.85 1.53
N VAL A 24 -1.20 3.49 0.25
CA VAL A 24 -2.18 4.00 -0.71
C VAL A 24 -3.49 3.23 -0.53
N ARG A 25 -4.61 3.95 -0.34
CA ARG A 25 -5.96 3.36 -0.25
C ARG A 25 -6.93 3.92 -1.28
N HIS A 26 -6.58 5.06 -1.86
CA HIS A 26 -7.37 5.79 -2.85
C HIS A 26 -6.43 6.45 -3.86
N VAL A 27 -6.96 6.80 -5.03
CA VAL A 27 -6.24 7.55 -6.09
C VAL A 27 -5.56 8.80 -5.58
N ARG A 28 -6.22 9.56 -4.70
CA ARG A 28 -5.67 10.80 -4.14
C ARG A 28 -4.37 10.55 -3.34
N ASP A 29 -4.18 9.34 -2.82
CA ASP A 29 -3.00 8.99 -2.03
C ASP A 29 -1.78 8.75 -2.95
N LEU A 30 -1.95 8.75 -4.28
CA LEU A 30 -0.85 8.76 -5.26
C LEU A 30 -0.22 10.17 -5.41
N ALA A 31 -0.89 11.23 -4.95
CA ALA A 31 -0.39 12.60 -5.04
C ALA A 31 1.02 12.80 -4.43
N PRO A 32 1.32 12.32 -3.21
CA PRO A 32 2.64 12.49 -2.60
C PRO A 32 3.74 11.60 -3.20
N LEU A 33 3.41 10.60 -4.03
CA LEU A 33 4.39 9.69 -4.60
C LEU A 33 5.18 10.37 -5.73
N PRO A 34 6.48 10.07 -5.88
CA PRO A 34 7.34 10.63 -6.93
C PRO A 34 7.07 9.95 -8.28
N LEU A 35 5.88 10.20 -8.81
CA LEU A 35 5.42 9.69 -10.10
C LEU A 35 5.63 10.74 -11.17
N SER A 36 6.11 10.29 -12.33
CA SER A 36 6.07 11.07 -13.55
C SER A 36 4.62 11.39 -13.96
N PRO A 37 4.40 12.40 -14.80
CA PRO A 37 3.06 12.73 -15.30
C PRO A 37 2.36 11.56 -16.00
N ALA A 38 3.11 10.74 -16.74
CA ALA A 38 2.57 9.59 -17.47
C ALA A 38 2.09 8.48 -16.51
N GLU A 39 2.92 8.13 -15.54
CA GLU A 39 2.57 7.15 -14.49
C GLU A 39 1.35 7.61 -13.69
N ARG A 40 1.28 8.91 -13.38
CA ARG A 40 0.13 9.47 -12.67
C ARG A 40 -1.16 9.34 -13.49
N ALA A 41 -1.09 9.59 -14.80
CA ALA A 41 -2.24 9.45 -15.68
C ALA A 41 -2.68 7.98 -15.79
N ALA A 42 -1.72 7.06 -15.97
CA ALA A 42 -2.00 5.62 -16.05
C ALA A 42 -2.66 5.10 -14.77
N ALA A 43 -2.13 5.46 -13.60
CA ALA A 43 -2.71 5.05 -12.32
C ALA A 43 -4.11 5.68 -12.07
N GLN A 44 -4.35 6.90 -12.55
CA GLN A 44 -5.69 7.52 -12.50
C GLN A 44 -6.69 6.79 -13.41
N GLU A 45 -6.28 6.40 -14.62
CA GLU A 45 -7.10 5.61 -15.54
C GLU A 45 -7.40 4.23 -14.96
N ALA A 46 -6.38 3.52 -14.49
CA ALA A 46 -6.52 2.20 -13.86
C ALA A 46 -7.49 2.24 -12.69
N ALA A 47 -7.48 3.33 -11.93
CA ALA A 47 -8.38 3.50 -10.80
C ALA A 47 -9.85 3.74 -11.15
N ALA A 48 -10.14 4.12 -12.39
CA ALA A 48 -11.52 4.18 -12.88
C ALA A 48 -12.11 2.76 -13.03
N ALA A 49 -11.26 1.76 -13.28
CA ALA A 49 -11.66 0.36 -13.44
C ALA A 49 -11.40 -0.51 -12.20
N HIS A 50 -10.40 -0.14 -11.37
CA HIS A 50 -9.89 -0.97 -10.29
C HIS A 50 -9.72 -0.21 -8.97
N LYS A 51 -9.80 -0.94 -7.84
CA LYS A 51 -9.51 -0.35 -6.53
C LYS A 51 -8.00 -0.22 -6.35
N VAL A 52 -7.51 1.01 -6.20
CA VAL A 52 -6.10 1.28 -5.89
C VAL A 52 -5.84 0.98 -4.41
N ARG A 53 -4.94 0.04 -4.14
CA ARG A 53 -4.52 -0.26 -2.76
C ARG A 53 -3.10 -0.81 -2.71
N VAL A 54 -2.25 -0.18 -1.90
CA VAL A 54 -0.84 -0.57 -1.73
C VAL A 54 -0.47 -0.36 -0.27
N PRO A 55 -0.35 -1.43 0.54
CA PRO A 55 0.13 -1.32 1.92
C PRO A 55 1.53 -0.71 1.98
N LYS A 56 1.83 0.05 3.04
CA LYS A 56 3.11 0.72 3.24
C LYS A 56 4.34 -0.21 3.04
N PRO A 57 4.36 -1.45 3.54
CA PRO A 57 5.51 -2.34 3.35
C PRO A 57 5.86 -2.59 1.87
N TYR A 58 4.88 -2.59 0.96
CA TYR A 58 5.17 -2.74 -0.48
C TYR A 58 5.73 -1.46 -1.10
N LEU A 59 5.26 -0.29 -0.65
CA LEU A 59 5.82 1.00 -1.08
C LEU A 59 7.28 1.17 -0.63
N ASP A 60 7.60 0.63 0.54
CA ASP A 60 8.96 0.67 1.11
C ASP A 60 9.93 -0.28 0.38
N LEU A 61 9.45 -1.20 -0.45
CA LEU A 61 10.26 -2.08 -1.30
C LEU A 61 10.64 -1.45 -2.64
N ILE A 62 9.95 -0.38 -3.07
CA ILE A 62 10.19 0.26 -4.37
C ILE A 62 11.44 1.14 -4.28
N ASP A 63 12.40 0.93 -5.17
CA ASP A 63 13.43 1.92 -5.44
C ASP A 63 12.84 3.04 -6.32
N TRP A 64 12.45 4.14 -5.69
CA TRP A 64 11.85 5.29 -6.40
C TRP A 64 12.80 6.00 -7.36
N ASN A 65 14.11 5.70 -7.33
CA ASN A 65 15.09 6.23 -8.28
C ASN A 65 15.26 5.35 -9.52
N ASP A 66 14.79 4.10 -9.48
CA ASP A 66 14.81 3.19 -10.61
C ASP A 66 13.43 3.18 -11.30
N PRO A 67 13.30 3.81 -12.49
CA PRO A 67 12.04 3.79 -13.23
C PRO A 67 11.65 2.37 -13.69
N ASP A 68 12.61 1.44 -13.77
CA ASP A 68 12.40 0.06 -14.21
C ASP A 68 12.26 -0.92 -13.01
N ASP A 69 12.06 -0.40 -11.79
CA ASP A 69 11.83 -1.23 -10.61
C ASP A 69 10.63 -2.19 -10.83
N PRO A 70 10.81 -3.50 -10.64
CA PRO A 70 9.78 -4.49 -10.96
C PRO A 70 8.58 -4.48 -10.00
N ILE A 71 8.74 -3.94 -8.79
CA ILE A 71 7.66 -3.77 -7.81
C ILE A 71 6.86 -2.52 -8.15
N ARG A 72 7.52 -1.46 -8.64
CA ARG A 72 6.86 -0.25 -9.13
C ARG A 72 5.83 -0.56 -10.22
N ALA A 73 6.19 -1.39 -11.20
CA ALA A 73 5.31 -1.79 -12.30
C ALA A 73 4.08 -2.63 -11.87
N GLN A 74 4.09 -3.21 -10.67
CA GLN A 74 2.94 -3.93 -10.12
C GLN A 74 1.97 -2.99 -9.40
N VAL A 75 2.45 -1.80 -9.03
CA VAL A 75 1.75 -0.85 -8.19
C VAL A 75 1.10 0.28 -9.01
N ILE A 76 1.68 0.64 -10.16
CA ILE A 76 1.37 1.86 -10.93
C ILE A 76 1.05 1.53 -12.39
#